data_AF-A0A9E2UPQ6-F1
#
_entry.id   AF-A0A9E2UPQ6-F1
#
_cell.length_a   1.000
_cell.length_b   1.000
_cell.length_c   1.000
_cell.angle_alpha   90.00
_cell.angle_beta   90.00
_cell.angle_gamma   90.00
#
_symmetry.space_group_name_H-M   'P 1'
#
loop_
_entity.id
_entity.type
_entity.pdbx_description
1 polymer ?
#
loop_
_entity_poly.entity_id
_entity_poly.type
_entity_poly.pdbx_seq_one_letter_code
_entity_poly.pdbx_strand_id
1 'polypeptide(L)' 'MKILVTGSQGQLGWEILREAKSLGFETVGFDLP' A
#
# COMPACT_ATOMS: atom_id res chain seq x y z
N MET A 1 3.04 -1.71 -13.35
CA MET A 1 1.60 -1.77 -12.96
C MET A 1 1.44 -0.97 -11.70
N LYS A 2 0.41 -0.14 -11.60
CA LYS A 2 0.16 0.71 -10.43
C LYS A 2 -0.86 0.03 -9.51
N ILE A 3 -0.50 -0.19 -8.25
CA ILE A 3 -1.33 -0.90 -7.27
C ILE A 3 -1.96 0.11 -6.30
N LEU A 4 -3.28 0.07 -6.15
CA LEU A 4 -4.00 0.84 -5.13
C LEU A 4 -4.21 -0.04 -3.89
N VAL A 5 -3.79 0.44 -2.72
CA VAL A 5 -3.99 -0.21 -1.43
C VAL A 5 -4.95 0.63 -0.60
N THR A 6 -6.17 0.13 -0.40
CA THR A 6 -7.15 0.74 0.50
C THR A 6 -6.91 0.28 1.95
N GLY A 7 -7.26 1.10 2.94
CA GLY A 7 -6.99 0.77 4.34
C GLY A 7 -5.50 0.84 4.68
N SER A 8 -4.73 1.70 3.98
CA SER A 8 -3.27 1.78 4.08
C SER A 8 -2.72 2.20 5.44
N GLN A 9 -3.53 2.85 6.29
CA GLN A 9 -3.18 3.19 7.67
C GLN A 9 -3.44 2.03 8.64
N GLY A 10 -4.22 1.02 8.22
CA GLY A 10 -4.35 -0.23 8.96
C GLY A 10 -3.07 -1.06 8.89
N GLN A 11 -2.88 -1.95 9.88
CA GLN A 11 -1.67 -2.78 10.00
C GLN A 11 -1.35 -3.56 8.71
N LEU A 12 -2.35 -4.20 8.11
CA LEU A 12 -2.15 -4.98 6.88
C LEU A 12 -1.88 -4.11 5.66
N GLY A 13 -2.59 -2.99 5.51
CA GLY A 13 -2.39 -2.06 4.41
C GLY A 13 -0.98 -1.46 4.42
N TRP A 14 -0.45 -1.15 5.60
CA TRP A 14 0.91 -0.66 5.77
C TRP A 14 1.95 -1.70 5.38
N GLU A 15 1.81 -2.96 5.81
CA GLU A 15 2.73 -4.04 5.44
C GLU A 15 2.73 -4.30 3.94
N ILE A 16 1.56 -4.26 3.28
CA ILE A 16 1.44 -4.42 1.83
C ILE A 16 2.18 -3.29 1.10
N LEU A 17 2.03 -2.04 1.55
CA LEU A 17 2.77 -0.91 0.97
C LEU A 17 4.28 -1.05 1.15
N ARG A 18 4.72 -1.50 2.33
CA ARG A 18 6.14 -1.72 2.64
C ARG A 18 6.74 -2.80 1.73
N GLU A 19 6.06 -3.93 1.57
CA GLU A 19 6.53 -5.05 0.75
C GLU A 19 6.44 -4.74 -0.74
N ALA A 20 5.38 -4.06 -1.18
CA ALA A 20 5.30 -3.66 -2.59
C ALA A 20 6.43 -2.70 -2.97
N LYS A 21 6.86 -1.82 -2.05
CA LYS A 21 8.02 -0.96 -2.23
C LYS A 21 9.34 -1.75 -2.29
N SER A 22 9.54 -2.77 -1.44
CA SER A 22 10.77 -3.59 -1.45
C SER A 22 10.91 -4.37 -2.76
N LEU A 23 9.79 -4.77 -3.35
CA LEU A 23 9.71 -5.48 -4.62
C LEU A 23 9.75 -4.57 -5.87
N GLY A 24 9.82 -3.24 -5.69
CA GLY A 24 9.93 -2.28 -6.78
C GLY A 24 8.60 -1.99 -7.52
N PHE A 25 7.46 -2.29 -6.90
CA PHE A 25 6.16 -1.90 -7.45
C PHE A 25 5.85 -0.43 -7.16
N GLU A 26 5.19 0.22 -8.12
CA GLU A 26 4.59 1.52 -7.91
C GLU A 26 3.23 1.36 -7.22
N THR A 27 3.10 1.86 -5.99
CA THR A 27 1.89 1.72 -5.17
C THR A 27 1.36 3.06 -4.67
N VAL A 28 0.05 3.14 -4.45
CA VAL A 28 -0.65 4.28 -3.86
C VAL A 28 -1.49 3.79 -2.69
N GLY A 29 -1.26 4.34 -1.50
CA GLY A 29 -2.10 4.11 -0.32
C GLY A 29 -3.29 5.07 -0.31
N PHE A 30 -4.45 4.57 0.12
CA PHE A 30 -5.66 5.35 0.34
C PHE A 30 -6.39 4.89 1.60
N ASP A 31 -6.82 5.85 2.42
CA ASP A 31 -7.70 5.62 3.57
C ASP A 31 -8.85 6.61 3.54
N LEU A 32 -9.98 6.18 4.10
CA LEU A 32 -11.07 7.08 4.41
C LEU A 32 -10.70 7.88 5.68
N PRO A 33 -11.18 9.14 5.81
CA PRO A 33 -11.00 9.91 7.04
C PRO A 33 -11.55 9.19 8.28
#